data_AF-A0A7M2SWF9-F1
#
_entry.id   AF-A0A7M2SWF9-F1
#
_cell.length_a   1.000
_cell.length_b   1.000
_cell.length_c   1.000
_cell.angle_alpha   90.00
_cell.angle_beta   90.00
_cell.angle_gamma   90.00
#
_symmetry.space_group_name_H-M   'P 1'
#
loop_
_entity.id
_entity.type
_entity.pdbx_description
1 polymer ?
#
loop_
_entity_poly.entity_id
_entity_poly.type
_entity_poly.pdbx_seq_one_letter_code
_entity_poly.pdbx_strand_id
1 'polypeptide(L)'
;MLTPATPELLAELDRMLRPATPPSFPLALDAAEVHADTIAGRKTTEGLGNYSRTALPMLLRRLLAVETELLTMRTKVAGHVAEYDQGDDPSAGELLEELQRAGVDLRADVEAAAAVLEAQAHAATYC
;
A
#
# COMPACT_ATOMS: atom_id res chain seq x y z
N MET A 1 30.92 -9.99 8.67
CA MET A 1 29.84 -10.85 9.17
C MET A 1 28.73 -9.96 9.68
N LEU A 2 27.50 -10.12 9.18
CA LEU A 2 26.33 -9.41 9.70
C LEU A 2 25.87 -10.12 10.97
N THR A 3 25.99 -9.44 12.11
CA THR A 3 25.49 -9.93 13.39
C THR A 3 23.96 -9.96 13.33
N PRO A 4 23.29 -11.08 13.62
CA PRO A 4 21.83 -11.12 13.67
C PRO A 4 21.32 -10.15 14.74
N ALA A 5 20.25 -9.43 14.43
CA ALA A 5 19.62 -8.50 15.36
C ALA A 5 19.07 -9.27 16.58
N THR A 6 19.23 -8.69 17.77
CA THR A 6 18.72 -9.31 19.00
C THR A 6 17.19 -9.25 19.04
N PRO A 7 16.53 -10.14 19.80
CA PRO A 7 15.07 -10.11 19.95
C PRO A 7 14.52 -8.75 20.40
N GLU A 8 15.27 -8.02 21.23
CA GLU A 8 14.91 -6.68 21.71
C GLU A 8 14.96 -5.64 20.59
N LEU A 9 15.95 -5.74 19.69
CA LEU A 9 16.03 -4.90 18.49
C LEU A 9 14.90 -5.19 17.52
N LEU A 10 14.47 -6.45 17.41
CA LEU A 10 13.34 -6.85 16.57
C LEU A 10 12.01 -6.39 17.17
N ALA A 11 11.84 -6.45 18.49
CA ALA A 11 10.64 -5.96 19.18
C ALA A 11 10.55 -4.43 19.14
N GLU A 12 11.68 -3.73 19.26
CA GLU A 12 11.74 -2.28 19.09
C GLU A 12 11.45 -1.87 17.64
N LEU A 13 11.97 -2.63 16.67
CA LEU A 13 11.65 -2.45 15.28
C LEU A 13 10.16 -2.68 15.03
N ASP A 14 9.56 -3.76 15.54
CA ASP A 14 8.12 -4.04 15.45
C ASP A 14 7.26 -2.92 16.07
N ARG A 15 7.64 -2.46 17.27
CA ARG A 15 6.99 -1.33 17.96
C ARG A 15 7.11 -0.04 17.16
N MET A 16 8.28 0.22 16.58
CA MET A 16 8.47 1.33 15.68
C MET A 16 7.54 1.14 14.49
N LEU A 17 7.52 -0.04 13.84
CA LEU A 17 6.79 -0.41 12.61
C LEU A 17 5.26 -0.45 12.73
N ARG A 18 4.71 -0.38 13.95
CA ARG A 18 3.26 -0.24 14.17
C ARG A 18 2.68 0.99 13.47
N PRO A 19 1.38 0.94 13.10
CA PRO A 19 0.74 1.99 12.33
C PRO A 19 0.68 3.29 13.14
N ALA A 20 1.51 4.25 12.75
CA ALA A 20 1.33 5.66 13.01
C ALA A 20 1.10 6.33 11.65
N THR A 21 0.29 7.37 11.64
CA THR A 21 -0.14 8.20 10.52
C THR A 21 0.86 8.23 9.36
N PRO A 22 0.42 8.04 8.09
CA PRO A 22 1.33 7.98 6.95
C PRO A 22 2.23 9.22 6.88
N PRO A 23 3.52 9.07 6.53
CA PRO A 23 4.44 10.20 6.40
C PRO A 23 3.96 11.17 5.33
N SER A 24 4.14 12.46 5.58
CA SER A 24 3.83 13.51 4.61
C SER A 24 4.69 13.36 3.33
N PHE A 25 4.14 13.77 2.19
CA PHE A 25 4.83 13.75 0.89
C PHE A 25 6.26 14.37 0.92
N PRO A 26 6.52 15.48 1.63
CA PRO A 26 7.88 16.02 1.77
C PRO A 26 8.89 15.05 2.38
N LEU A 27 8.44 14.19 3.30
CA LEU A 27 9.28 13.22 4.01
C LEU A 27 9.65 12.03 3.11
N ALA A 28 8.77 11.66 2.18
CA ALA A 28 9.04 10.67 1.15
C ALA A 28 9.98 11.20 0.05
N LEU A 29 9.85 12.49 -0.31
CA LEU A 29 10.74 13.13 -1.28
C LEU A 29 12.15 13.28 -0.72
N ASP A 30 12.30 13.76 0.52
CA ASP A 30 13.59 13.86 1.21
C ASP A 30 14.27 12.48 1.30
N ALA A 31 13.50 11.44 1.65
CA ALA A 31 13.97 10.06 1.65
C ALA A 31 14.52 9.61 0.27
N ALA A 32 13.79 9.90 -0.81
CA ALA A 32 14.20 9.54 -2.16
C ALA A 32 15.48 10.29 -2.60
N GLU A 33 15.60 11.57 -2.25
CA GLU A 33 16.78 12.39 -2.52
C GLU A 33 18.01 11.90 -1.75
N VAL A 34 17.86 11.58 -0.46
CA VAL A 34 18.94 11.00 0.35
C VAL A 34 19.39 9.64 -0.19
N HIS A 35 18.48 8.81 -0.68
CA HIS A 35 18.81 7.54 -1.32
C HIS A 35 19.59 7.74 -2.63
N ALA A 36 19.10 8.63 -3.51
CA ALA A 36 19.73 8.93 -4.79
C ALA A 36 21.17 9.49 -4.61
N ASP A 37 21.37 10.36 -3.62
CA ASP A 37 22.69 10.91 -3.32
C ASP A 37 23.62 9.91 -2.63
N THR A 38 23.08 8.95 -1.87
CA THR A 38 23.88 7.84 -1.32
C THR A 38 24.35 6.91 -2.43
N ILE A 39 23.47 6.49 -3.35
CA ILE A 39 23.85 5.65 -4.50
C ILE A 39 24.89 6.34 -5.38
N ALA A 40 24.77 7.66 -5.55
CA ALA A 40 25.73 8.46 -6.29
C ALA A 40 27.04 8.73 -5.55
N GLY A 41 27.22 8.22 -4.32
CA GLY A 41 28.43 8.39 -3.52
C GLY A 41 28.65 9.81 -2.98
N ARG A 42 27.60 10.64 -2.95
CA ARG A 42 27.66 12.07 -2.60
C ARG A 42 27.39 12.37 -1.12
N LYS A 43 26.99 11.38 -0.31
CA LYS A 43 26.77 11.53 1.15
C LYS A 43 27.78 10.77 2.01
N THR A 44 28.14 11.39 3.14
CA THR A 44 28.93 10.79 4.22
C THR A 44 28.12 9.72 4.95
N THR A 45 28.81 8.74 5.56
CA THR A 45 28.26 7.60 6.31
C THR A 45 27.21 7.97 7.36
N GLU A 46 27.23 9.20 7.88
CA GLU A 46 26.27 9.73 8.84
C GLU A 46 24.88 10.01 8.23
N GLY A 47 24.84 10.57 7.02
CA GLY A 47 23.58 10.85 6.31
C GLY A 47 22.85 9.56 5.90
N LEU A 48 23.59 8.53 5.50
CA LEU A 48 23.04 7.19 5.26
C LEU A 48 22.55 6.54 6.57
N GLY A 49 23.32 6.70 7.66
CA GLY A 49 22.91 6.22 8.98
C GLY A 49 21.59 6.83 9.45
N ASN A 50 21.36 8.12 9.18
CA ASN A 50 20.12 8.79 9.55
C ASN A 50 18.94 8.34 8.68
N TYR A 51 19.13 8.22 7.36
CA TYR A 51 18.12 7.68 6.44
C TYR A 51 17.66 6.27 6.82
N SER A 52 18.60 5.37 7.09
CA SER A 52 18.33 3.99 7.46
C SER A 52 17.56 3.86 8.78
N ARG A 53 17.69 4.83 9.70
CA ARG A 53 16.98 4.82 10.99
C ARG A 53 15.63 5.54 10.96
N THR A 54 15.43 6.48 10.05
CA THR A 54 14.26 7.37 10.06
C THR A 54 13.31 7.07 8.90
N ALA A 55 13.75 7.34 7.68
CA ALA A 55 12.91 7.26 6.49
C ALA A 55 12.70 5.83 5.98
N LEU A 56 13.77 5.01 5.93
CA LEU A 56 13.70 3.67 5.36
C LEU A 56 12.67 2.76 6.07
N PRO A 57 12.60 2.71 7.43
CA PRO A 57 11.58 1.91 8.12
C PRO A 57 10.16 2.37 7.81
N MET A 58 9.92 3.66 7.56
CA MET A 58 8.60 4.17 7.20
C MET A 58 8.21 3.79 5.77
N LEU A 59 9.17 3.84 4.83
CA LEU A 59 8.95 3.40 3.45
C LEU A 59 8.68 1.89 3.37
N LEU A 60 9.45 1.09 4.10
CA LEU A 60 9.23 -0.35 4.17
C LEU A 60 7.85 -0.70 4.76
N ARG A 61 7.38 0.04 5.78
CA ARG A 61 5.99 -0.11 6.27
C ARG A 61 4.96 0.13 5.19
N ARG A 62 5.14 1.21 4.42
CA ARG A 62 4.18 1.56 3.37
C ARG A 62 4.12 0.49 2.30
N LEU A 63 5.28 -0.03 1.90
CA LEU A 63 5.34 -1.13 0.94
C LEU A 63 4.65 -2.37 1.49
N LEU A 64 4.95 -2.76 2.74
CA LEU A 64 4.34 -3.93 3.38
C LEU A 64 2.83 -3.78 3.57
N ALA A 65 2.36 -2.57 3.93
CA ALA A 65 0.93 -2.27 4.04
C ALA A 65 0.23 -2.40 2.68
N VAL A 66 0.80 -1.81 1.62
CA VAL A 66 0.26 -1.92 0.26
C VAL A 66 0.27 -3.37 -0.23
N GLU A 67 1.33 -4.14 0.02
CA GLU A 67 1.38 -5.56 -0.33
C GLU A 67 0.31 -6.38 0.42
N THR A 68 0.07 -6.05 1.70
CA THR A 68 -0.96 -6.70 2.52
C THR A 68 -2.37 -6.37 2.04
N GLU A 69 -2.63 -5.10 1.74
CA GLU A 69 -3.91 -4.65 1.16
C GLU A 69 -4.16 -5.31 -0.21
N LEU A 70 -3.13 -5.37 -1.07
CA LEU A 70 -3.22 -6.02 -2.37
C LEU A 70 -3.49 -7.52 -2.26
N LEU A 71 -2.82 -8.21 -1.33
CA LEU A 71 -3.06 -9.63 -1.08
C LEU A 71 -4.49 -9.85 -0.57
N THR A 72 -4.94 -9.04 0.39
CA THR A 72 -6.30 -9.06 0.92
C THR A 72 -7.33 -8.89 -0.19
N MET A 73 -7.16 -7.88 -1.04
CA MET A 73 -8.06 -7.62 -2.16
C MET A 73 -8.10 -8.81 -3.13
N ARG A 74 -6.94 -9.36 -3.51
CA ARG A 74 -6.86 -10.53 -4.40
C ARG A 74 -7.56 -11.75 -3.82
N THR A 75 -7.37 -12.04 -2.54
CA THR A 75 -8.00 -13.18 -1.87
C THR A 75 -9.52 -13.02 -1.84
N LYS A 76 -10.03 -11.81 -1.54
CA LYS A 76 -11.47 -11.55 -1.49
C LYS A 76 -12.12 -11.64 -2.87
N VAL A 77 -11.53 -11.02 -3.88
CA VAL A 77 -12.00 -11.14 -5.27
C VAL A 77 -12.00 -12.59 -5.74
N ALA A 78 -10.91 -13.34 -5.47
CA ALA A 78 -10.83 -14.75 -5.87
C ALA A 78 -11.88 -15.63 -5.16
N GLY A 79 -12.16 -15.38 -3.88
CA GLY A 79 -13.23 -16.05 -3.15
C GLY A 79 -14.61 -15.79 -3.78
N HIS A 80 -14.89 -14.53 -4.08
CA HIS A 80 -16.15 -14.10 -4.71
C HIS A 80 -16.36 -14.74 -6.09
N VAL A 81 -15.30 -14.84 -6.90
CA VAL A 81 -15.34 -15.55 -8.18
C VAL A 81 -15.57 -17.05 -7.98
N ALA A 82 -14.93 -17.66 -6.99
CA ALA A 82 -15.10 -19.09 -6.72
C ALA A 82 -16.51 -19.45 -6.20
N GLU A 83 -17.17 -18.55 -5.47
CA GLU A 83 -18.57 -18.68 -5.07
C GLU A 83 -19.50 -18.59 -6.29
N TYR A 84 -19.28 -17.60 -7.15
CA TYR A 84 -20.01 -17.48 -8.41
C TYR A 84 -19.87 -18.71 -9.30
N ASP A 85 -18.66 -19.26 -9.44
CA ASP A 85 -18.39 -20.48 -10.22
C ASP A 85 -19.07 -21.73 -9.64
N GLN A 86 -19.39 -21.74 -8.34
CA GLN A 86 -20.14 -22.81 -7.67
C GLN A 86 -21.66 -22.69 -7.84
N GLY A 87 -22.13 -21.64 -8.51
CA GLY A 87 -23.55 -21.38 -8.75
C GLY A 87 -24.22 -20.55 -7.67
N ASP A 88 -23.46 -20.00 -6.72
CA ASP A 88 -23.94 -18.90 -5.89
C ASP A 88 -24.02 -17.62 -6.73
N ASP A 89 -24.83 -16.64 -6.32
CA ASP A 89 -24.93 -15.34 -7.00
C ASP A 89 -24.45 -14.21 -6.06
N PRO A 90 -23.15 -14.19 -5.74
CA PRO A 90 -22.62 -13.24 -4.78
C PRO A 90 -22.57 -11.85 -5.45
N SER A 91 -23.20 -10.87 -4.80
CA SER A 91 -23.38 -9.53 -5.35
C SER A 91 -22.10 -8.70 -5.27
N ALA A 92 -21.93 -7.74 -6.19
CA ALA A 92 -20.83 -6.78 -6.10
C ALA A 92 -20.86 -5.96 -4.79
N GLY A 93 -22.05 -5.76 -4.21
CA GLY A 93 -22.21 -5.09 -2.92
C GLY A 93 -21.60 -5.88 -1.76
N GLU A 94 -21.80 -7.19 -1.73
CA GLU A 94 -21.22 -8.08 -0.71
C GLU A 94 -19.69 -8.05 -0.78
N LEU A 95 -19.10 -8.13 -1.99
CA LEU A 95 -17.65 -8.00 -2.17
C LEU A 95 -17.11 -6.68 -1.61
N LEU A 96 -17.78 -5.57 -1.91
CA LEU A 96 -17.37 -4.25 -1.44
C LEU A 96 -17.46 -4.14 0.09
N GLU A 97 -18.50 -4.71 0.71
CA GLU A 97 -18.61 -4.78 2.16
C GLU A 97 -17.50 -5.64 2.78
N GLU A 98 -17.16 -6.77 2.17
CA GLU A 98 -16.07 -7.64 2.64
C GLU A 98 -14.71 -6.94 2.57
N LEU A 99 -14.43 -6.25 1.47
CA LEU A 99 -13.22 -5.45 1.29
C LEU A 99 -13.15 -4.31 2.31
N GLN A 100 -14.28 -3.61 2.54
CA GLN A 100 -14.35 -2.54 3.52
C GLN A 100 -14.11 -3.07 4.95
N ARG A 101 -14.69 -4.21 5.32
CA ARG A 101 -14.43 -4.88 6.61
C ARG A 101 -12.98 -5.29 6.76
N ALA A 102 -12.30 -5.61 5.66
CA ALA A 102 -10.87 -5.93 5.62
C ALA A 102 -9.95 -4.70 5.57
N GLY A 103 -10.52 -3.48 5.64
CA GLY A 103 -9.77 -2.23 5.67
C GLY A 103 -9.47 -1.62 4.29
N VAL A 104 -10.01 -2.19 3.21
CA VAL A 104 -9.85 -1.68 1.85
C VAL A 104 -11.13 -0.93 1.45
N ASP A 105 -11.08 0.41 1.43
CA ASP A 105 -12.21 1.25 1.00
C ASP A 105 -12.07 1.65 -0.47
N LEU A 106 -12.93 1.10 -1.33
CA LEU A 106 -12.96 1.38 -2.77
C LEU A 106 -14.07 2.35 -3.17
N ARG A 107 -14.81 2.95 -2.22
CA ARG A 107 -16.02 3.75 -2.55
C ARG A 107 -15.72 4.91 -3.49
N ALA A 108 -14.66 5.67 -3.21
CA ALA A 108 -14.24 6.79 -4.05
C ALA A 108 -13.78 6.32 -5.44
N ASP A 109 -13.11 5.18 -5.52
CA ASP A 109 -12.64 4.61 -6.79
C ASP A 109 -13.81 4.13 -7.67
N VAL A 110 -14.83 3.53 -7.04
CA VAL A 110 -16.06 3.10 -7.72
C VAL A 110 -16.83 4.31 -8.27
N GLU A 111 -16.97 5.38 -7.49
CA GLU A 111 -17.60 6.62 -7.95
C GLU A 111 -16.83 7.23 -9.13
N ALA A 112 -15.50 7.28 -9.04
CA ALA A 112 -14.66 7.77 -10.13
C ALA A 112 -14.79 6.91 -11.40
N ALA A 113 -14.80 5.59 -11.27
CA ALA A 113 -14.99 4.67 -12.39
C ALA A 113 -16.37 4.82 -13.04
N ALA A 114 -17.43 5.00 -12.24
CA ALA A 114 -18.78 5.25 -12.74
C ALA A 114 -18.86 6.53 -13.58
N ALA A 115 -18.23 7.62 -13.12
CA ALA A 115 -18.16 8.86 -13.87
C ALA A 115 -17.43 8.70 -15.21
N VAL A 116 -16.36 7.89 -15.26
CA VAL A 116 -15.66 7.57 -16.51
C VAL A 116 -16.55 6.78 -17.47
N LEU A 117 -17.26 5.77 -16.97
CA LEU A 117 -18.18 4.97 -17.80
C LEU A 117 -19.32 5.82 -18.36
N GLU A 118 -19.90 6.72 -17.56
CA GLU A 118 -20.95 7.64 -18.00
C GLU A 118 -20.44 8.59 -19.10
N ALA A 119 -19.24 9.14 -18.94
CA ALA A 119 -18.60 9.99 -19.93
C ALA A 119 -18.33 9.24 -21.24
N GLN A 120 -17.88 7.97 -21.16
CA GLN A 120 -17.67 7.11 -22.33
C GLN A 120 -18.99 6.78 -23.04
N ALA A 121 -20.06 6.49 -22.29
CA ALA A 121 -21.38 6.22 -22.85
C ALA A 121 -21.96 7.45 -23.57
N HIS A 122 -21.80 8.64 -22.98
CA HIS A 122 -22.17 9.90 -23.64
C HIS A 122 -21.37 10.09 -24.92
N ALA A 123 -20.04 9.95 -24.89
CA ALA A 123 -19.20 10.09 -26.08
C ALA A 123 -19.57 9.10 -27.20
N ALA A 124 -19.92 7.85 -26.86
CA ALA A 124 -20.34 6.83 -27.81
C ALA A 124 -21.71 7.13 -28.46
N THR A 125 -22.55 7.96 -27.83
CA THR A 125 -23.86 8.35 -28.35
C THR A 125 -23.76 9.52 -29.36
N TYR A 126 -22.65 10.27 -29.35
CA TYR A 126 -22.41 11.43 -30.22
C TYR A 126 -21.36 11.18 -31.34
N CYS A 127 -20.95 9.92 -31.53
CA CYS A 127 -20.11 9.43 -32.64
C CYS A 127 -20.95 8.58 -33.60
#